data_AF-A0A2J4ZT58-F1
#
_entry.id   AF-A0A2J4ZT58-F1
#
_cell.length_a   1.000
_cell.length_b   1.000
_cell.length_c   1.000
_cell.angle_alpha   90.00
_cell.angle_beta   90.00
_cell.angle_gamma   90.00
#
_symmetry.space_group_name_H-M   'P 1'
#
loop_
_entity.id
_entity.type
_entity.pdbx_description
1 polymer ?
#
loop_
_entity_poly.entity_id
_entity_poly.type
_entity_poly.pdbx_seq_one_letter_code
_entity_poly.pdbx_strand_id
1 'polypeptide(L)'
;MSGYKSGLSRRRFLQGAGAMWLMSVSPVGLAAAAQVVAVRVWPSSTYTRVTVESNHILKYRQFALSNPERVVVDLEGVNLNSVLKGMGSQIRGDDPYIQSARVGQFDPQTVRMVFELKQNVKPQLFALAPVAGFKERLVMDLYPANATDVQDPLLALLEDYNKGDLQRQVPPAESGPKPGKAGRDRPIVIMLDPGHGGEDSGAVGKYRTREKDVVLQIARRLRALIEKEGNMKVYMTRNEDVFIPLKVRVAKAQKQRADLFVSIHADAFTSRQPSGSSVFALSTKGATST
;
A
#
# COMPACT_ATOMS: atom_id res chain seq x y z
N MET A 1 72.98 -0.11 -37.51
CA MET A 1 72.31 -0.38 -36.23
C MET A 1 72.09 0.94 -35.52
N SER A 2 70.86 1.47 -35.56
CA SER A 2 70.47 2.72 -34.90
C SER A 2 69.75 2.37 -33.60
N GLY A 3 70.15 2.99 -32.49
CA GLY A 3 69.55 2.78 -31.17
C GLY A 3 69.38 4.10 -30.44
N TYR A 4 68.23 4.75 -30.61
CA TYR A 4 67.82 5.90 -29.81
C TYR A 4 67.32 5.44 -28.43
N LYS A 5 68.01 5.84 -27.36
CA LYS A 5 67.50 5.73 -25.98
C LYS A 5 66.88 7.07 -25.57
N SER A 6 65.55 7.15 -25.49
CA SER A 6 64.84 8.32 -24.98
C SER A 6 64.83 8.32 -23.45
N GLY A 7 65.62 9.18 -22.82
CA GLY A 7 65.55 9.43 -21.38
C GLY A 7 64.36 10.33 -21.04
N LEU A 8 63.50 9.90 -20.12
CA LEU A 8 62.44 10.75 -19.56
C LEU A 8 63.06 11.96 -18.84
N SER A 9 62.75 13.17 -19.32
CA SER A 9 63.19 14.42 -18.70
C SER A 9 62.60 14.60 -17.30
N ARG A 10 63.41 15.07 -16.33
CA ARG A 10 62.99 15.42 -14.96
C ARG A 10 61.75 16.31 -14.90
N ARG A 11 61.51 17.11 -15.95
CA ARG A 11 60.32 17.98 -16.09
C ARG A 11 59.02 17.19 -16.30
N ARG A 12 59.08 16.06 -17.01
CA ARG A 12 57.95 15.13 -17.17
C ARG A 12 57.66 14.33 -15.89
N PHE A 13 58.69 14.04 -15.09
CA PHE A 13 58.52 13.34 -13.81
C PHE A 13 57.81 14.22 -12.77
N LEU A 14 58.18 15.50 -12.68
CA LEU A 14 57.52 16.47 -11.79
C LEU A 14 56.09 16.80 -12.23
N GLN A 15 55.81 16.84 -13.53
CA GLN A 15 54.44 16.98 -14.06
C GLN A 15 53.57 15.75 -13.78
N GLY A 16 54.15 14.54 -13.76
CA GLY A 16 53.45 13.31 -13.38
C GLY A 16 53.10 13.23 -11.89
N ALA A 17 53.98 13.72 -11.00
CA ALA A 17 53.75 13.70 -9.56
C ALA A 17 52.61 14.64 -9.11
N GLY A 18 52.47 15.82 -9.73
CA GLY A 18 51.36 16.73 -9.47
C GLY A 18 50.00 16.21 -9.95
N ALA A 19 49.99 15.48 -11.07
CA ALA A 19 48.78 14.84 -11.59
C ALA A 19 48.30 13.67 -10.72
N MET A 20 49.22 12.94 -10.08
CA MET A 20 48.88 11.89 -9.12
C MET A 20 48.27 12.44 -7.83
N TRP A 21 48.72 13.60 -7.35
CA TRP A 21 48.16 14.23 -6.14
C TRP A 21 46.74 14.79 -6.34
N LEU A 22 46.42 15.23 -7.56
CA LEU A 22 45.07 15.66 -7.94
C LEU A 22 44.09 14.49 -8.13
N MET A 23 44.59 13.28 -8.42
CA MET A 23 43.80 12.05 -8.55
C MET A 23 43.57 11.33 -7.21
N SER A 24 44.29 11.67 -6.15
CA SER A 24 44.07 11.14 -4.78
C SER A 24 42.96 11.86 -4.00
N VAL A 25 42.32 12.87 -4.59
CA VAL A 25 41.05 13.38 -4.07
C VAL A 25 39.96 12.43 -4.58
N SER A 26 39.84 11.27 -3.91
CA SER A 26 38.61 10.49 -4.01
C SER A 26 37.46 11.45 -3.70
N PRO A 27 36.49 11.68 -4.61
CA PRO A 27 35.29 12.39 -4.23
C PRO A 27 34.72 11.56 -3.09
N VAL A 28 34.69 12.12 -1.89
CA VAL A 28 33.86 11.58 -0.82
C VAL A 28 32.48 11.57 -1.44
N GLY A 29 32.03 10.39 -1.87
CA GLY A 29 30.74 10.25 -2.52
C GLY A 29 29.73 10.74 -1.52
N LEU A 30 29.20 11.95 -1.74
CA LEU A 30 28.06 12.44 -1.00
C LEU A 30 26.95 11.45 -1.32
N ALA A 31 26.73 10.49 -0.41
CA ALA A 31 25.56 9.63 -0.48
C ALA A 31 24.37 10.57 -0.57
N ALA A 32 23.62 10.48 -1.67
CA ALA A 32 22.47 11.34 -1.87
C ALA A 32 21.53 11.17 -0.68
N ALA A 33 21.22 12.28 0.01
CA ALA A 33 20.31 12.24 1.15
C ALA A 33 18.96 11.64 0.72
N ALA A 34 18.36 10.83 1.58
CA ALA A 34 17.03 10.30 1.31
C ALA A 34 16.05 11.47 1.30
N GLN A 35 15.37 11.64 0.18
CA GLN A 35 14.38 12.68 -0.04
C GLN A 35 13.00 12.06 -0.15
N VAL A 36 12.09 12.53 0.70
CA VAL A 36 10.67 12.22 0.60
C VAL A 36 10.07 13.00 -0.57
N VAL A 37 9.46 12.28 -1.51
CA VAL A 37 8.88 12.83 -2.73
C VAL A 37 7.35 12.90 -2.68
N ALA A 38 6.72 12.07 -1.85
CA ALA A 38 5.29 12.14 -1.59
C ALA A 38 4.96 11.61 -0.19
N VAL A 39 3.93 12.18 0.42
CA VAL A 39 3.24 11.60 1.58
C VAL A 39 1.77 11.44 1.18
N ARG A 40 1.15 10.34 1.56
CA ARG A 40 -0.26 10.04 1.30
C ARG A 40 -0.90 9.43 2.53
N VAL A 41 -2.14 9.83 2.83
CA VAL A 41 -2.93 9.31 3.95
C VAL A 41 -4.25 8.76 3.42
N TRP A 42 -4.57 7.52 3.81
CA TRP A 42 -5.78 6.81 3.40
C TRP A 42 -6.59 6.43 4.65
N PRO A 43 -7.52 7.29 5.10
CA PRO A 43 -8.39 6.97 6.22
C PRO A 43 -9.46 5.97 5.81
N SER A 44 -9.68 4.98 6.67
CA SER A 44 -10.72 3.96 6.54
C SER A 44 -11.10 3.49 7.93
N SER A 45 -12.32 3.01 8.12
CA SER A 45 -12.77 2.41 9.39
C SER A 45 -11.93 1.20 9.81
N THR A 46 -11.36 0.46 8.84
CA THR A 46 -10.53 -0.73 9.11
C THR A 46 -9.16 -0.34 9.65
N TYR A 47 -8.46 0.56 8.97
CA TYR A 47 -7.20 1.13 9.42
C TYR A 47 -6.91 2.41 8.64
N THR A 48 -6.17 3.35 9.23
CA THR A 48 -5.58 4.45 8.46
C THR A 48 -4.20 4.05 7.96
N ARG A 49 -3.96 4.17 6.65
CA ARG A 49 -2.63 4.02 6.06
C ARG A 49 -1.96 5.36 5.87
N VAL A 50 -0.71 5.47 6.32
CA VAL A 50 0.20 6.54 5.94
C VAL A 50 1.32 5.95 5.08
N THR A 51 1.50 6.48 3.87
CA THR A 51 2.57 6.08 2.96
C THR A 51 3.52 7.25 2.75
N VAL A 52 4.80 7.03 3.02
CA VAL A 52 5.90 7.97 2.73
C VAL A 52 6.72 7.40 1.59
N GLU A 53 6.71 8.08 0.45
CA GLU A 53 7.47 7.69 -0.74
C GLU A 53 8.77 8.49 -0.84
N SER A 54 9.87 7.82 -1.17
CA SER A 54 11.22 8.39 -1.20
C SER A 54 12.04 7.88 -2.38
N ASN A 55 13.14 8.58 -2.70
CA ASN A 55 14.10 8.15 -3.71
C ASN A 55 15.01 6.99 -3.26
N HIS A 56 15.15 6.78 -1.94
CA HIS A 56 15.96 5.73 -1.32
C HIS A 56 15.20 5.11 -0.15
N ILE A 57 15.59 3.89 0.24
CA ILE A 57 15.03 3.20 1.40
C ILE A 57 15.23 4.05 2.66
N LEU A 58 14.15 4.29 3.40
CA LEU A 58 14.18 5.08 4.62
C LEU A 58 14.59 4.21 5.80
N LYS A 59 15.59 4.68 6.55
CA LYS A 59 15.85 4.19 7.91
C LYS A 59 14.89 4.91 8.85
N TYR A 60 14.22 4.16 9.73
CA TYR A 60 13.19 4.73 10.59
C TYR A 60 13.18 4.09 11.97
N ARG A 61 12.65 4.85 12.94
CA ARG A 61 12.25 4.34 14.26
C ARG A 61 10.81 4.73 14.53
N GLN A 62 10.05 3.83 15.12
CA GLN A 62 8.69 4.09 15.55
C GLN A 62 8.56 3.84 17.05
N PHE A 63 7.85 4.73 17.73
CA PHE A 63 7.50 4.59 19.13
C PHE A 63 6.18 5.28 19.43
N ALA A 64 5.62 5.02 20.61
CA ALA A 64 4.40 5.64 21.10
C ALA A 64 4.72 6.64 22.22
N LEU A 65 3.90 7.68 22.35
CA LEU A 65 3.88 8.58 23.49
C LEU A 65 2.45 8.67 24.01
N SER A 66 2.30 8.78 25.33
CA SER A 66 1.01 9.03 25.97
C SER A 66 0.85 10.50 26.35
N ASN A 67 -0.37 10.89 26.75
CA ASN A 67 -0.72 12.24 27.22
C ASN A 67 -0.32 13.40 26.26
N PRO A 68 -0.96 13.54 25.09
CA PRO A 68 -1.97 12.66 24.48
C PRO A 68 -1.33 11.46 23.77
N GLU A 69 -2.16 10.46 23.46
CA GLU A 69 -1.77 9.26 22.69
C GLU A 69 -1.28 9.66 21.29
N ARG A 70 -0.04 9.25 20.98
CA ARG A 70 0.66 9.61 19.75
C ARG A 70 1.48 8.44 19.21
N VAL A 71 1.48 8.30 17.89
CA VAL A 71 2.52 7.53 17.18
C VAL A 71 3.56 8.50 16.65
N VAL A 72 4.83 8.22 16.90
CA VAL A 72 5.96 9.00 16.40
C VAL A 72 6.78 8.13 15.46
N VAL A 73 7.14 8.69 14.30
CA VAL A 73 8.04 8.07 13.33
C VAL A 73 9.19 9.04 13.06
N ASP A 74 10.40 8.60 13.40
CA ASP A 74 11.63 9.30 13.08
C ASP A 74 12.21 8.73 11.80
N LEU A 75 12.51 9.59 10.83
CA LEU A 75 13.13 9.26 9.55
C LEU A 75 14.58 9.76 9.55
N GLU A 76 15.53 8.83 9.52
CA GLU A 76 16.97 9.13 9.55
C GLU A 76 17.54 9.42 8.16
N GLY A 77 18.48 10.34 8.06
CA GLY A 77 19.11 10.77 6.81
C GLY A 77 18.18 11.58 5.89
N VAL A 78 17.12 12.17 6.46
CA VAL A 78 16.11 12.94 5.73
C VAL A 78 16.14 14.41 6.16
N ASN A 79 16.06 15.31 5.17
CA ASN A 79 15.86 16.73 5.40
C ASN A 79 14.39 17.11 5.18
N LEU A 80 13.87 17.95 6.07
CA LEU A 80 12.52 18.48 5.99
C LEU A 80 12.34 19.30 4.72
N ASN A 81 11.34 18.94 3.92
CA ASN A 81 11.02 19.62 2.66
C ASN A 81 9.53 20.01 2.58
N SER A 82 9.13 20.64 1.48
CA SER A 82 7.75 21.11 1.27
C SER A 82 6.73 19.97 1.29
N VAL A 83 7.09 18.79 0.79
CA VAL A 83 6.22 17.60 0.79
C VAL A 83 5.88 17.19 2.21
N LEU A 84 6.90 17.03 3.06
CA LEU A 84 6.72 16.67 4.46
C LEU A 84 5.96 17.75 5.23
N LYS A 85 6.30 19.04 5.04
CA LYS A 85 5.57 20.16 5.66
C LYS A 85 4.07 20.17 5.31
N GLY A 86 3.71 19.70 4.12
CA GLY A 86 2.32 19.55 3.68
C GLY A 86 1.57 18.34 4.25
N MET A 87 2.23 17.43 5.00
CA MET A 87 1.58 16.22 5.53
C MET A 87 0.38 16.55 6.43
N GLY A 88 0.48 17.59 7.26
CA GLY A 88 -0.59 17.95 8.20
C GLY A 88 -1.92 18.28 7.51
N SER A 89 -1.90 18.84 6.30
CA SER A 89 -3.12 19.18 5.55
C SER A 89 -3.77 17.96 4.87
N GLN A 90 -3.11 16.81 4.87
CA GLN A 90 -3.70 15.56 4.37
C GLN A 90 -4.55 14.84 5.40
N ILE A 91 -4.45 15.22 6.68
CA ILE A 91 -5.27 14.63 7.73
C ILE A 91 -6.68 15.19 7.62
N ARG A 92 -7.61 14.32 7.29
CA ARG A 92 -9.02 14.68 7.15
C ARG A 92 -9.69 14.69 8.53
N GLY A 93 -10.66 15.57 8.73
CA GLY A 93 -11.41 15.63 9.97
C GLY A 93 -12.17 14.33 10.30
N ASP A 94 -12.53 13.56 9.26
CA ASP A 94 -13.21 12.27 9.34
C ASP A 94 -12.26 11.06 9.45
N ASP A 95 -10.95 11.25 9.59
CA ASP A 95 -10.01 10.15 9.83
C ASP A 95 -10.34 9.46 11.17
N PRO A 96 -10.62 8.15 11.22
CA PRO A 96 -11.03 7.49 12.46
C PRO A 96 -9.89 7.27 13.45
N TYR A 97 -8.64 7.38 13.02
CA TYR A 97 -7.46 7.05 13.84
C TYR A 97 -6.59 8.27 14.15
N ILE A 98 -6.38 9.15 13.16
CA ILE A 98 -5.48 10.30 13.28
C ILE A 98 -6.30 11.57 13.56
N GLN A 99 -6.04 12.22 14.70
CA GLN A 99 -6.63 13.51 15.04
C GLN A 99 -5.90 14.64 14.32
N SER A 100 -4.56 14.62 14.38
CA SER A 100 -3.73 15.63 13.77
C SER A 100 -2.34 15.07 13.49
N ALA A 101 -1.63 15.66 12.53
CA ALA A 101 -0.25 15.29 12.26
C ALA A 101 0.65 16.52 12.25
N ARG A 102 1.86 16.37 12.78
CA ARG A 102 2.92 17.39 12.80
C ARG A 102 4.21 16.79 12.29
N VAL A 103 5.05 17.63 11.70
CA VAL A 103 6.35 17.22 11.19
C VAL A 103 7.36 18.32 11.43
N GLY A 104 8.58 17.93 11.78
CA GLY A 104 9.66 18.87 12.03
C GLY A 104 11.02 18.22 11.83
N GLN A 105 12.03 19.04 11.58
CA GLN A 105 13.42 18.61 11.68
C GLN A 105 13.74 18.47 13.17
N PHE A 106 13.87 17.24 13.67
CA PHE A 106 14.15 16.97 15.08
C PHE A 106 15.61 17.24 15.41
N ASP A 107 16.50 16.81 14.51
CA ASP A 107 17.94 17.07 14.55
C ASP A 107 18.47 17.20 13.10
N PRO A 108 19.75 17.58 12.88
CA PRO A 108 20.29 17.80 11.53
C PRO A 108 20.19 16.62 10.54
N GLN A 109 19.92 15.40 11.01
CA GLN A 109 19.81 14.20 10.20
C GLN A 109 18.43 13.52 10.31
N THR A 110 17.56 13.95 11.23
CA THR A 110 16.29 13.27 11.50
C THR A 110 15.08 14.18 11.32
N VAL A 111 14.15 13.76 10.48
CA VAL A 111 12.78 14.32 10.45
C VAL A 111 11.90 13.50 11.36
N ARG A 112 11.19 14.16 12.28
CA ARG A 112 10.19 13.54 13.15
C ARG A 112 8.79 13.83 12.65
N MET A 113 8.02 12.77 12.43
CA MET A 113 6.58 12.81 12.16
C MET A 113 5.83 12.39 13.42
N VAL A 114 4.86 13.19 13.85
CA VAL A 114 4.05 12.94 15.05
C VAL A 114 2.58 12.90 14.65
N PHE A 115 1.91 11.80 14.95
CA PHE A 115 0.48 11.60 14.72
C PHE A 115 -0.21 11.53 16.07
N GLU A 116 -1.01 12.55 16.38
CA GLU A 116 -1.92 12.54 17.52
C GLU A 116 -3.12 11.67 17.19
N LEU A 117 -3.50 10.78 18.10
CA LEU A 117 -4.47 9.72 17.84
C LEU A 117 -5.85 10.02 18.45
N LYS A 118 -6.91 9.56 17.79
CA LYS A 118 -8.28 9.58 18.32
C LYS A 118 -8.61 8.38 19.21
N GLN A 119 -7.84 7.29 19.07
CA GLN A 119 -8.04 6.03 19.78
C GLN A 119 -6.73 5.25 19.83
N ASN A 120 -6.66 4.25 20.70
CA ASN A 120 -5.48 3.39 20.82
C ASN A 120 -5.29 2.55 19.55
N VAL A 121 -4.06 2.50 19.05
CA VAL A 121 -3.71 1.80 17.81
C VAL A 121 -2.59 0.78 18.04
N LYS A 122 -2.51 -0.19 17.15
CA LYS A 122 -1.40 -1.12 17.00
C LYS A 122 -0.74 -0.84 15.64
N PRO A 123 0.30 0.02 15.59
CA PRO A 123 0.96 0.38 14.35
C PRO A 123 1.67 -0.82 13.73
N GLN A 124 1.64 -0.92 12.41
CA GLN A 124 2.46 -1.86 11.65
C GLN A 124 3.19 -1.12 10.55
N LEU A 125 4.52 -1.26 10.54
CA LEU A 125 5.39 -0.58 9.59
C LEU A 125 6.13 -1.60 8.71
N PHE A 126 6.22 -1.31 7.43
CA PHE A 126 6.97 -2.11 6.48
C PHE A 126 7.41 -1.27 5.28
N ALA A 127 8.50 -1.68 4.62
CA ALA A 127 8.98 -1.04 3.41
C ALA A 127 8.51 -1.79 2.16
N LEU A 128 8.20 -1.06 1.10
CA LEU A 128 7.90 -1.60 -0.22
C LEU A 128 8.91 -1.07 -1.24
N ALA A 129 9.50 -1.99 -1.99
CA ALA A 129 10.39 -1.67 -3.09
C ALA A 129 9.64 -0.93 -4.24
N PRO A 130 10.36 -0.29 -5.17
CA PRO A 130 9.77 0.39 -6.31
C PRO A 130 8.98 -0.58 -7.19
N VAL A 131 7.75 -0.21 -7.57
CA VAL A 131 6.89 -0.99 -8.47
C VAL A 131 5.83 -0.10 -9.10
N ALA A 132 5.41 -0.40 -10.33
CA ALA A 132 4.28 0.26 -11.00
C ALA A 132 4.36 1.81 -11.01
N GLY A 133 5.58 2.36 -11.17
CA GLY A 133 5.82 3.80 -11.19
C GLY A 133 5.99 4.47 -9.81
N PHE A 134 5.74 3.74 -8.72
CA PHE A 134 6.10 4.19 -7.37
C PHE A 134 7.57 3.91 -7.07
N LYS A 135 8.19 4.81 -6.29
CA LYS A 135 9.53 4.63 -5.74
C LYS A 135 9.50 3.80 -4.46
N GLU A 136 10.57 3.89 -3.66
CA GLU A 136 10.66 3.31 -2.33
C GLU A 136 9.56 3.86 -1.44
N ARG A 137 8.91 3.00 -0.65
CA ARG A 137 7.83 3.43 0.24
C ARG A 137 8.01 2.86 1.63
N LEU A 138 7.89 3.71 2.64
CA LEU A 138 7.61 3.31 4.01
C LEU A 138 6.09 3.40 4.22
N VAL A 139 5.48 2.27 4.58
CA VAL A 139 4.05 2.18 4.85
C VAL A 139 3.84 1.97 6.34
N MET A 140 2.92 2.75 6.92
CA MET A 140 2.45 2.60 8.29
C MET A 140 0.94 2.43 8.31
N ASP A 141 0.48 1.27 8.76
CA ASP A 141 -0.94 0.98 8.97
C ASP A 141 -1.27 1.12 10.47
N LEU A 142 -2.28 1.93 10.78
CA LEU A 142 -2.77 2.16 12.13
C LEU A 142 -4.05 1.34 12.35
N TYR A 143 -3.89 0.12 12.86
CA TYR A 143 -5.01 -0.75 13.25
C TYR A 143 -5.52 -0.40 14.65
N PRO A 144 -6.80 -0.64 14.98
CA PRO A 144 -7.31 -0.45 16.34
C PRO A 144 -6.63 -1.45 17.29
N ALA A 145 -6.23 -1.00 18.49
CA ALA A 145 -5.60 -1.86 19.48
C ALA A 145 -6.53 -3.01 19.94
N ASN A 146 -7.83 -2.73 20.04
CA ASN A 146 -8.86 -3.68 20.46
C ASN A 146 -9.67 -4.22 19.28
N ALA A 147 -9.00 -4.77 18.26
CA ALA A 147 -9.67 -5.30 17.07
C ALA A 147 -10.67 -6.44 17.38
N THR A 148 -10.46 -7.19 18.48
CA THR A 148 -11.35 -8.25 18.96
C THR A 148 -12.70 -7.76 19.45
N ASP A 149 -12.78 -6.54 20.01
CA ASP A 149 -14.05 -5.98 20.52
C ASP A 149 -14.96 -5.50 19.37
N VAL A 150 -14.37 -5.17 18.22
CA VAL A 150 -15.08 -4.62 17.05
C VAL A 150 -15.85 -5.70 16.29
N GLN A 151 -15.59 -7.00 16.55
CA GLN A 151 -16.21 -8.14 15.85
C GLN A 151 -16.22 -7.98 14.32
N ASP A 152 -15.25 -7.26 13.75
CA ASP A 152 -15.13 -7.09 12.30
C ASP A 152 -14.39 -8.30 11.71
N PRO A 153 -15.06 -9.12 10.87
CA PRO A 153 -14.43 -10.27 10.25
C PRO A 153 -13.22 -9.91 9.38
N LEU A 154 -13.16 -8.68 8.84
CA LEU A 154 -12.04 -8.19 8.04
C LEU A 154 -10.79 -7.90 8.89
N LEU A 155 -10.95 -7.25 10.04
CA LEU A 155 -9.84 -6.95 10.94
C LEU A 155 -9.14 -8.22 11.41
N ALA A 156 -9.89 -9.24 11.79
CA ALA A 156 -9.34 -10.55 12.16
C ALA A 156 -8.50 -11.17 11.01
N LEU A 157 -9.01 -11.12 9.78
CA LEU A 157 -8.28 -11.65 8.61
C LEU A 157 -7.01 -10.85 8.29
N LEU A 158 -7.04 -9.53 8.48
CA LEU A 158 -5.86 -8.69 8.29
C LEU A 158 -4.80 -8.97 9.35
N GLU A 159 -5.19 -9.12 10.62
CA GLU A 159 -4.25 -9.48 11.69
C GLU A 159 -3.57 -10.83 11.40
N ASP A 160 -4.31 -11.84 10.97
CA ASP A 160 -3.75 -13.14 10.60
C ASP A 160 -2.83 -13.05 9.38
N TYR A 161 -3.21 -12.27 8.37
CA TYR A 161 -2.37 -12.01 7.20
C TYR A 161 -1.04 -11.36 7.60
N ASN A 162 -1.08 -10.40 8.51
CA ASN A 162 0.11 -9.69 9.00
C ASN A 162 1.02 -10.59 9.86
N LYS A 163 0.47 -11.62 10.51
CA LYS A 163 1.23 -12.66 11.23
C LYS A 163 1.76 -13.77 10.31
N GLY A 164 1.35 -13.80 9.04
CA GLY A 164 1.67 -14.89 8.11
C GLY A 164 0.79 -16.14 8.28
N ASP A 165 -0.29 -16.04 9.04
CA ASP A 165 -1.11 -17.15 9.51
C ASP A 165 -2.48 -17.25 8.84
N LEU A 166 -2.73 -16.47 7.78
CA LEU A 166 -4.02 -16.42 7.07
C LEU A 166 -4.56 -17.81 6.65
N GLN A 167 -3.67 -18.77 6.40
CA GLN A 167 -4.02 -20.13 5.98
C GLN A 167 -4.37 -21.06 7.14
N ARG A 168 -3.98 -20.76 8.38
CA ARG A 168 -4.23 -21.63 9.55
C ARG A 168 -5.66 -21.54 10.09
N GLN A 169 -6.36 -20.43 9.86
CA GLN A 169 -7.58 -20.10 10.61
C GLN A 169 -8.91 -20.23 9.85
N VAL A 170 -8.92 -20.72 8.60
CA VAL A 170 -10.19 -21.16 7.99
C VAL A 170 -10.17 -22.69 7.91
N PRO A 171 -10.62 -23.40 8.96
CA PRO A 171 -10.77 -24.84 8.90
C PRO A 171 -11.55 -25.23 7.64
N PRO A 172 -11.09 -26.22 6.86
CA PRO A 172 -11.80 -26.65 5.64
C PRO A 172 -13.30 -26.91 5.90
N ALA A 173 -13.63 -27.51 7.05
CA ALA A 173 -15.01 -27.79 7.48
C ALA A 173 -15.87 -26.53 7.73
N GLU A 174 -15.25 -25.37 7.97
CA GLU A 174 -15.93 -24.11 8.24
C GLU A 174 -15.77 -23.06 7.14
N SER A 175 -15.08 -23.43 6.06
CA SER A 175 -14.80 -22.58 4.91
C SER A 175 -15.69 -22.93 3.72
N GLY A 176 -16.07 -21.93 2.93
CA GLY A 176 -16.78 -22.16 1.66
C GLY A 176 -18.29 -22.42 1.83
N PRO A 177 -18.97 -22.81 0.74
CA PRO A 177 -20.43 -22.91 0.70
C PRO A 177 -21.01 -23.81 1.80
N LYS A 178 -22.12 -23.38 2.41
CA LYS A 178 -22.87 -24.23 3.35
C LYS A 178 -23.48 -25.44 2.62
N PRO A 179 -23.74 -26.56 3.32
CA PRO A 179 -24.51 -27.68 2.74
C PRO A 179 -25.88 -27.24 2.19
N GLY A 180 -26.44 -28.03 1.27
CA GLY A 180 -27.71 -27.75 0.60
C GLY A 180 -27.57 -26.89 -0.66
N LYS A 181 -28.60 -26.92 -1.52
CA LYS A 181 -28.66 -26.17 -2.78
C LYS A 181 -29.01 -24.70 -2.49
N ALA A 182 -28.03 -23.81 -2.69
CA ALA A 182 -28.24 -22.38 -2.64
C ALA A 182 -29.38 -21.94 -3.59
N GLY A 183 -30.25 -21.06 -3.12
CA GLY A 183 -31.44 -20.60 -3.83
C GLY A 183 -32.65 -21.53 -3.73
N ARG A 184 -32.52 -22.73 -3.13
CA ARG A 184 -33.65 -23.63 -2.84
C ARG A 184 -33.75 -23.95 -1.36
N ASP A 185 -32.70 -24.55 -0.81
CA ASP A 185 -32.66 -25.04 0.57
C ASP A 185 -32.23 -23.92 1.55
N ARG A 186 -31.57 -22.89 1.03
CA ARG A 186 -31.05 -21.73 1.78
C ARG A 186 -30.78 -20.55 0.83
N PRO A 187 -30.66 -19.32 1.34
CA PRO A 187 -30.27 -18.17 0.52
C PRO A 187 -28.91 -18.36 -0.17
N ILE A 188 -28.76 -17.72 -1.33
CA ILE A 188 -27.48 -17.62 -2.04
C ILE A 188 -26.63 -16.55 -1.36
N VAL A 189 -25.41 -16.89 -0.96
CA VAL A 189 -24.45 -15.93 -0.40
C VAL A 189 -23.52 -15.44 -1.49
N ILE A 190 -23.57 -14.14 -1.79
CA ILE A 190 -22.77 -13.49 -2.82
C ILE A 190 -21.70 -12.61 -2.16
N MET A 191 -20.44 -12.83 -2.52
CA MET A 191 -19.34 -11.91 -2.18
C MET A 191 -19.05 -11.00 -3.37
N LEU A 192 -19.25 -9.70 -3.19
CA LEU A 192 -18.83 -8.68 -4.15
C LEU A 192 -17.43 -8.17 -3.78
N ASP A 193 -16.52 -8.19 -4.75
CA ASP A 193 -15.16 -7.70 -4.58
C ASP A 193 -14.89 -6.52 -5.50
N PRO A 194 -15.17 -5.27 -5.06
CA PRO A 194 -14.73 -4.11 -5.81
C PRO A 194 -13.19 -4.03 -5.81
N GLY A 195 -12.59 -4.16 -6.99
CA GLY A 195 -11.13 -4.20 -7.18
C GLY A 195 -10.41 -2.98 -6.59
N HIS A 196 -9.10 -3.11 -6.33
CA HIS A 196 -8.24 -2.02 -5.86
C HIS A 196 -8.70 -1.40 -4.52
N GLY A 197 -8.41 -0.11 -4.29
CA GLY A 197 -8.79 0.65 -3.09
C GLY A 197 -7.57 1.19 -2.34
N GLY A 198 -7.78 2.30 -1.62
CA GLY A 198 -6.72 2.99 -0.89
C GLY A 198 -5.60 3.44 -1.83
N GLU A 199 -4.37 3.02 -1.53
CA GLU A 199 -3.18 3.35 -2.31
C GLU A 199 -3.22 2.84 -3.76
N ASP A 200 -3.91 1.74 -4.00
CA ASP A 200 -4.10 1.19 -5.34
C ASP A 200 -5.31 1.84 -6.01
N SER A 201 -5.07 2.69 -7.01
CA SER A 201 -6.13 3.36 -7.77
C SER A 201 -6.82 2.47 -8.81
N GLY A 202 -6.22 1.32 -9.14
CA GLY A 202 -6.46 0.65 -10.40
C GLY A 202 -6.11 1.54 -11.60
N ALA A 203 -6.73 1.24 -12.74
CA ALA A 203 -6.58 2.03 -13.95
C ALA A 203 -7.05 3.49 -13.75
N VAL A 204 -6.36 4.43 -14.42
CA VAL A 204 -6.72 5.86 -14.44
C VAL A 204 -7.04 6.28 -15.86
N GLY A 205 -8.29 6.70 -16.09
CA GLY A 205 -8.76 7.15 -17.39
C GLY A 205 -8.14 8.47 -17.84
N LYS A 206 -8.29 8.79 -19.13
CA LYS A 206 -7.78 10.04 -19.75
C LYS A 206 -8.15 11.30 -18.95
N TYR A 207 -9.38 11.34 -18.44
CA TYR A 207 -9.94 12.46 -17.68
C TYR A 207 -9.88 12.24 -16.16
N ARG A 208 -8.93 11.42 -15.69
CA ARG A 208 -8.61 11.17 -14.26
C ARG A 208 -9.64 10.39 -13.45
N THR A 209 -10.66 9.82 -14.09
CA THR A 209 -11.51 8.80 -13.45
C THR A 209 -10.64 7.63 -12.98
N ARG A 210 -10.80 7.20 -11.72
CA ARG A 210 -10.04 6.08 -11.14
C ARG A 210 -10.94 4.85 -11.07
N GLU A 211 -10.42 3.72 -11.48
CA GLU A 211 -11.11 2.44 -11.45
C GLU A 211 -11.68 2.14 -10.06
N LYS A 212 -10.86 2.30 -9.01
CA LYS A 212 -11.27 2.01 -7.62
C LYS A 212 -12.56 2.71 -7.17
N ASP A 213 -12.84 3.89 -7.71
CA ASP A 213 -14.01 4.70 -7.39
C ASP A 213 -15.24 4.15 -8.13
N VAL A 214 -15.09 3.87 -9.42
CA VAL A 214 -16.16 3.37 -10.30
C VAL A 214 -16.60 1.98 -9.86
N VAL A 215 -15.67 1.06 -9.62
CA VAL A 215 -15.99 -0.32 -9.23
C VAL A 215 -16.66 -0.38 -7.86
N LEU A 216 -16.30 0.51 -6.92
CA LEU A 216 -16.98 0.62 -5.62
C LEU A 216 -18.42 1.13 -5.79
N GLN A 217 -18.65 2.11 -6.66
CA GLN A 217 -19.99 2.62 -6.95
C GLN A 217 -20.87 1.55 -7.62
N ILE A 218 -20.33 0.80 -8.58
CA ILE A 218 -21.02 -0.33 -9.21
C ILE A 218 -21.37 -1.39 -8.17
N ALA A 219 -20.40 -1.79 -7.33
CA ALA A 219 -20.59 -2.80 -6.31
C ALA A 219 -21.66 -2.40 -5.27
N ARG A 220 -21.71 -1.12 -4.87
CA ARG A 220 -22.77 -0.61 -3.98
C ARG A 220 -24.15 -0.63 -4.62
N ARG A 221 -24.26 -0.29 -5.91
CA ARG A 221 -25.53 -0.39 -6.66
C ARG A 221 -25.99 -1.84 -6.78
N LEU A 222 -25.07 -2.75 -7.13
CA LEU A 222 -25.36 -4.18 -7.22
C LEU A 222 -25.78 -4.75 -5.86
N ARG A 223 -25.08 -4.39 -4.78
CA ARG A 223 -25.45 -4.74 -3.41
C ARG A 223 -26.88 -4.32 -3.08
N ALA A 224 -27.24 -3.06 -3.35
CA ALA A 224 -28.57 -2.53 -3.06
C ALA A 224 -29.69 -3.21 -3.87
N LEU A 225 -29.37 -3.79 -5.03
CA LEU A 225 -30.30 -4.63 -5.79
C LEU A 225 -30.42 -6.02 -5.16
N ILE A 226 -29.29 -6.67 -4.83
CA ILE A 226 -29.29 -8.00 -4.20
C ILE A 226 -29.99 -7.98 -2.84
N GLU A 227 -29.85 -6.92 -2.04
CA GLU A 227 -30.52 -6.78 -0.73
C GLU A 227 -32.05 -6.71 -0.84
N LYS A 228 -32.62 -6.47 -2.02
CA LYS A 228 -34.06 -6.53 -2.28
C LYS A 228 -34.54 -7.94 -2.62
N GLU A 229 -33.62 -8.85 -2.92
CA GLU A 229 -33.93 -10.23 -3.26
C GLU A 229 -34.01 -11.08 -1.97
N GLY A 230 -35.22 -11.48 -1.58
CA GLY A 230 -35.45 -12.19 -0.31
C GLY A 230 -34.71 -13.53 -0.16
N ASN A 231 -34.21 -14.10 -1.27
CA ASN A 231 -33.48 -15.37 -1.28
C ASN A 231 -31.97 -15.21 -1.53
N MET A 232 -31.43 -14.00 -1.35
CA MET A 232 -30.01 -13.70 -1.50
C MET A 232 -29.46 -12.95 -0.29
N LYS A 233 -28.18 -13.16 -0.01
CA LYS A 233 -27.41 -12.42 1.00
C LYS A 233 -26.12 -11.94 0.35
N VAL A 234 -25.77 -10.67 0.56
CA VAL A 234 -24.59 -10.07 -0.04
C VAL A 234 -23.61 -9.56 1.01
N TYR A 235 -22.33 -9.80 0.77
CA TYR A 235 -21.22 -9.21 1.50
C TYR A 235 -20.28 -8.51 0.52
N MET A 236 -19.44 -7.61 1.03
CA MET A 236 -18.42 -6.93 0.25
C MET A 236 -17.04 -7.13 0.87
N THR A 237 -16.00 -7.29 0.04
CA THR A 237 -14.62 -7.33 0.53
C THR A 237 -14.22 -6.00 1.14
N ARG A 238 -14.63 -4.88 0.52
CA ARG A 238 -14.56 -3.51 1.05
C ARG A 238 -15.84 -2.73 0.70
N ASN A 239 -16.21 -1.79 1.56
CA ASN A 239 -17.28 -0.82 1.29
C ASN A 239 -16.80 0.63 1.52
N GLU A 240 -15.51 0.86 1.42
CA GLU A 240 -14.84 2.16 1.57
C GLU A 240 -13.56 2.18 0.71
N ASP A 241 -12.86 3.31 0.69
CA ASP A 241 -11.61 3.48 -0.06
C ASP A 241 -10.41 2.94 0.73
N VAL A 242 -10.37 1.62 0.89
CA VAL A 242 -9.32 0.88 1.62
C VAL A 242 -8.68 -0.18 0.73
N PHE A 243 -7.38 -0.37 0.88
CA PHE A 243 -6.66 -1.44 0.19
C PHE A 243 -6.85 -2.76 0.94
N ILE A 244 -7.35 -3.79 0.25
CA ILE A 244 -7.42 -5.15 0.81
C ILE A 244 -6.47 -6.07 0.02
N PRO A 245 -5.53 -6.78 0.67
CA PRO A 245 -4.67 -7.75 -0.02
C PRO A 245 -5.49 -8.84 -0.72
N LEU A 246 -5.04 -9.29 -1.90
CA LEU A 246 -5.78 -10.27 -2.72
C LEU A 246 -6.13 -11.57 -1.96
N LYS A 247 -5.17 -12.11 -1.19
CA LYS A 247 -5.41 -13.31 -0.36
C LYS A 247 -6.48 -13.09 0.70
N VAL A 248 -6.54 -11.89 1.28
CA VAL A 248 -7.55 -11.52 2.30
C VAL A 248 -8.94 -11.41 1.68
N ARG A 249 -9.06 -10.93 0.43
CA ARG A 249 -10.34 -10.90 -0.31
C ARG A 249 -10.92 -12.31 -0.47
N VAL A 250 -10.09 -13.26 -0.89
CA VAL A 250 -10.46 -14.68 -1.02
C VAL A 250 -10.81 -15.29 0.34
N ALA A 251 -9.98 -15.07 1.36
CA ALA A 251 -10.23 -15.59 2.71
C ALA A 251 -11.54 -15.04 3.30
N LYS A 252 -11.87 -13.77 3.04
CA LYS A 252 -13.15 -13.16 3.47
C LYS A 252 -14.35 -13.83 2.81
N ALA A 253 -14.26 -14.18 1.53
CA ALA A 253 -15.30 -14.94 0.84
C ALA A 253 -15.50 -16.33 1.45
N GLN A 254 -14.40 -17.04 1.73
CA GLN A 254 -14.42 -18.36 2.35
C GLN A 254 -15.00 -18.31 3.77
N LYS A 255 -14.56 -17.35 4.59
CA LYS A 255 -15.06 -17.12 5.96
C LYS A 255 -16.54 -16.78 6.00
N GLN A 256 -17.02 -16.00 5.02
CA GLN A 256 -18.44 -15.66 4.89
C GLN A 256 -19.27 -16.72 4.17
N ARG A 257 -18.66 -17.85 3.78
CA ARG A 257 -19.32 -18.99 3.14
C ARG A 257 -20.04 -18.61 1.85
N ALA A 258 -19.38 -17.79 1.03
CA ALA A 258 -19.91 -17.35 -0.24
C ALA A 258 -20.13 -18.53 -1.21
N ASP A 259 -21.29 -18.55 -1.87
CA ASP A 259 -21.63 -19.43 -2.98
C ASP A 259 -21.10 -18.87 -4.31
N LEU A 260 -21.12 -17.54 -4.45
CA LEU A 260 -20.62 -16.82 -5.62
C LEU A 260 -19.63 -15.74 -5.17
N PHE A 261 -18.53 -15.62 -5.91
CA PHE A 261 -17.56 -14.53 -5.76
C PHE A 261 -17.49 -13.74 -7.07
N VAL A 262 -17.81 -12.44 -7.01
CA VAL A 262 -17.83 -11.56 -8.18
C VAL A 262 -16.82 -10.44 -7.95
N SER A 263 -15.67 -10.51 -8.64
CA SER A 263 -14.71 -9.41 -8.69
C SER A 263 -15.13 -8.41 -9.75
N ILE A 264 -15.18 -7.13 -9.38
CA ILE A 264 -15.67 -6.05 -10.24
C ILE A 264 -14.49 -5.14 -10.56
N HIS A 265 -14.22 -5.00 -11.86
CA HIS A 265 -13.10 -4.24 -12.41
C HIS A 265 -13.56 -3.31 -13.54
N ALA A 266 -12.73 -2.31 -13.81
CA ALA A 266 -12.82 -1.41 -14.96
C ALA A 266 -11.39 -1.15 -15.46
N ASP A 267 -10.70 -2.25 -15.81
CA ASP A 267 -9.31 -2.28 -16.22
C ASP A 267 -9.03 -1.39 -17.45
N ALA A 268 -7.75 -1.25 -17.79
CA ALA A 268 -7.32 -0.54 -18.99
C ALA A 268 -6.39 -1.38 -19.85
N PHE A 269 -6.35 -1.02 -21.14
CA PHE A 269 -5.37 -1.49 -22.11
C PHE A 269 -4.50 -0.33 -22.58
N THR A 270 -3.36 -0.62 -23.20
CA THR A 270 -2.42 0.41 -23.70
C THR A 270 -3.03 1.23 -24.84
N SER A 271 -3.70 0.55 -25.79
CA SER A 271 -4.57 1.20 -26.78
C SER A 271 -5.90 1.62 -26.15
N ARG A 272 -6.42 2.78 -26.56
CA ARG A 272 -7.75 3.27 -26.17
C ARG A 272 -8.89 2.75 -27.04
N GLN A 273 -8.57 1.96 -28.07
CA GLN A 273 -9.55 1.41 -28.99
C GLN A 273 -10.39 0.27 -28.40
N PRO A 274 -9.82 -0.70 -27.64
CA PRO A 274 -10.62 -1.74 -27.00
C PRO A 274 -11.63 -1.14 -26.01
N SER A 275 -12.89 -1.55 -26.15
CA SER A 275 -14.01 -1.13 -25.31
C SER A 275 -15.10 -2.20 -25.30
N GLY A 276 -16.05 -2.08 -24.39
CA GLY A 276 -17.09 -3.09 -24.14
C GLY A 276 -16.91 -3.78 -22.79
N SER A 277 -17.91 -4.56 -22.39
CA SER A 277 -17.86 -5.36 -21.17
C SER A 277 -17.25 -6.73 -21.46
N SER A 278 -16.59 -7.32 -20.47
CA SER A 278 -16.01 -8.66 -20.55
C SER A 278 -16.19 -9.40 -19.22
N VAL A 279 -16.18 -10.74 -19.28
CA VAL A 279 -16.24 -11.62 -18.10
C VAL A 279 -15.11 -12.64 -18.21
N PHE A 280 -14.39 -12.83 -17.11
CA PHE A 280 -13.29 -13.79 -17.01
C PHE A 280 -13.58 -14.83 -15.93
N ALA A 281 -13.02 -16.02 -16.10
CA ALA A 281 -12.98 -17.08 -15.08
C ALA A 281 -11.54 -17.61 -14.95
N LEU A 282 -11.24 -18.23 -13.81
CA LEU A 282 -9.89 -18.74 -13.54
C LEU A 282 -9.54 -19.90 -14.50
N SER A 283 -8.36 -19.80 -15.13
CA SER A 283 -7.66 -20.94 -15.73
C SER A 283 -6.30 -21.10 -15.06
N THR A 284 -6.03 -22.30 -14.53
CA THR A 284 -4.73 -22.65 -13.95
C THR A 284 -3.78 -23.29 -14.98
N LYS A 285 -4.22 -23.42 -16.23
CA LYS A 285 -3.49 -24.10 -17.33
C LYS A 285 -3.09 -23.15 -18.48
N GLY A 286 -3.21 -21.84 -18.26
CA GLY A 286 -2.98 -20.80 -19.28
C GLY A 286 -4.29 -20.21 -19.81
N ALA A 287 -4.23 -18.95 -20.26
CA ALA A 287 -5.39 -18.29 -20.85
C ALA A 287 -5.84 -19.04 -22.11
N THR A 288 -7.14 -19.31 -22.22
CA THR A 288 -7.71 -19.88 -23.43
C THR A 288 -7.99 -18.73 -24.39
N SER A 289 -7.22 -18.63 -25.47
CA SER A 289 -7.56 -17.74 -26.58
C SER A 289 -8.66 -18.43 -27.41
N THR A 290 -9.85 -17.86 -27.42
CA THR A 290 -10.90 -18.15 -28.41
C THR A 290 -10.99 -17.01 -29.40
#